data_AF-A0A165N861-F1
#
_entry.id   AF-A0A165N861-F1
#
_cell.length_a   1.000
_cell.length_b   1.000
_cell.length_c   1.000
_cell.angle_alpha   90.00
_cell.angle_beta   90.00
_cell.angle_gamma   90.00
#
_symmetry.space_group_name_H-M   'P 1'
#
loop_
_entity.id
_entity.type
_entity.pdbx_description
1 polymer ?
#
loop_
_entity_poly.entity_id
_entity_poly.type
_entity_poly.pdbx_seq_one_letter_code
_entity_poly.pdbx_strand_id
1 'polypeptide(L)'
;MALVAPINGARIAVPPAGQVPPTREDVGAAVDYVMRLQQHRKTEIQPTPTLEEIGNVHVHLETVTAKHVPAEVAPGWFQAALDDALAPIKEELVKTGQTLVKIQRENAIARNTQCGDGLARPFEIITTKTNEDPTKAPHNLPHLNNTSAICNLSHLQVSEYITQYDLDTQVNAVPNCTYDRKKIMIAQYVGCYAVLFS
;
A
#
# COMPACT_ATOMS: atom_id res chain seq x y z
N MET A 1 -19.52 13.11 31.89
CA MET A 1 -20.73 13.89 31.53
C MET A 1 -21.69 12.96 30.79
N ALA A 2 -23.00 13.08 31.06
CA ALA A 2 -24.03 12.33 30.35
C ALA A 2 -24.00 12.66 28.85
N LEU A 3 -24.22 11.65 28.00
CA LEU A 3 -24.35 11.86 26.56
C LEU A 3 -25.75 12.42 26.27
N VAL A 4 -25.79 13.63 25.72
CA VAL A 4 -27.04 14.30 25.34
C VAL A 4 -27.24 14.10 23.85
N ALA A 5 -28.43 13.64 23.46
CA ALA A 5 -28.78 13.47 22.06
C ALA A 5 -28.96 14.85 21.38
N PRO A 6 -28.51 15.00 20.12
CA PRO A 6 -28.63 16.28 19.40
C PRO A 6 -30.09 16.60 19.09
N ILE A 7 -30.43 17.88 19.18
CA ILE A 7 -31.77 18.41 18.90
C ILE A 7 -32.00 18.37 17.37
N ASN A 8 -33.25 18.15 16.96
CA ASN A 8 -33.67 18.18 15.55
C ASN A 8 -34.72 19.28 15.31
N GLY A 9 -34.69 19.88 14.12
CA GLY A 9 -35.65 20.89 13.66
C GLY A 9 -37.05 20.34 13.39
N ALA A 10 -37.18 19.01 13.26
CA ALA A 10 -38.45 18.30 13.06
C ALA A 10 -39.30 18.16 14.33
N ARG A 11 -38.82 18.66 15.49
CA ARG A 11 -39.48 18.57 16.80
C ARG A 11 -39.80 17.13 17.24
N ILE A 12 -39.09 16.14 16.72
CA ILE A 12 -39.17 14.76 17.20
C ILE A 12 -38.60 14.73 18.62
N ALA A 13 -39.31 14.09 19.54
CA ALA A 13 -38.91 14.00 20.95
C ALA A 13 -37.52 13.35 21.07
N VAL A 14 -36.57 14.13 21.60
CA VAL A 14 -35.20 13.72 21.92
C VAL A 14 -35.25 12.72 23.09
N PRO A 15 -34.50 11.61 23.06
CA PRO A 15 -34.42 10.70 24.20
C PRO A 15 -33.87 11.43 25.43
N PRO A 16 -34.24 10.98 26.65
CA PRO A 16 -33.69 11.54 27.88
C PRO A 16 -32.16 11.41 27.89
N ALA A 17 -31.49 12.30 28.64
CA ALA A 17 -30.04 12.21 28.79
C ALA A 17 -29.65 10.85 29.38
N GLY A 18 -28.72 10.15 28.71
CA GLY A 18 -28.35 8.80 29.11
C GLY A 18 -27.56 8.76 30.42
N GLN A 19 -27.49 7.57 31.03
CA GLN A 19 -26.73 7.36 32.26
C GLN A 19 -25.21 7.44 32.03
N VAL A 20 -24.45 7.49 33.13
CA VAL A 20 -22.98 7.45 33.12
C VAL A 20 -22.51 6.31 34.03
N PRO A 21 -22.05 5.17 33.49
CA PRO A 21 -21.95 4.83 32.07
C PRO A 21 -23.33 4.60 31.40
N PRO A 22 -23.44 4.74 30.07
CA PRO A 22 -24.69 4.44 29.38
C PRO A 22 -25.13 2.99 29.58
N THR A 23 -26.44 2.79 29.65
CA THR A 23 -27.10 1.49 29.78
C THR A 23 -27.53 0.93 28.43
N ARG A 24 -28.00 -0.33 28.41
CA ARG A 24 -28.64 -0.91 27.21
C ARG A 24 -29.88 -0.13 26.80
N GLU A 25 -30.62 0.42 27.76
CA GLU A 25 -31.79 1.26 27.52
C GLU A 25 -31.40 2.56 26.81
N ASP A 26 -30.28 3.17 27.19
CA ASP A 26 -29.75 4.36 26.52
C ASP A 26 -29.38 4.09 25.05
N VAL A 27 -28.81 2.91 24.77
CA VAL A 27 -28.53 2.46 23.38
C VAL A 27 -29.83 2.27 22.61
N GLY A 28 -30.81 1.56 23.20
CA GLY A 28 -32.13 1.36 22.57
C GLY A 28 -32.85 2.67 22.27
N ALA A 29 -32.83 3.61 23.21
CA ALA A 29 -33.42 4.94 23.04
C ALA A 29 -32.73 5.75 21.92
N ALA A 30 -31.42 5.62 21.75
CA ALA A 30 -30.68 6.23 20.65
C ALA A 30 -31.03 5.60 19.30
N VAL A 31 -31.16 4.27 19.22
CA VAL A 31 -31.62 3.55 18.01
C VAL A 31 -33.03 4.00 17.62
N ASP A 32 -33.95 4.00 18.56
CA ASP A 32 -35.34 4.44 18.34
C ASP A 32 -35.41 5.90 17.88
N TYR A 33 -34.49 6.75 18.34
CA TYR A 33 -34.42 8.14 17.91
C TYR A 33 -33.95 8.28 16.45
N VAL A 34 -32.92 7.53 16.04
CA VAL A 34 -32.49 7.44 14.63
C VAL A 34 -33.65 6.98 13.75
N MET A 35 -34.32 5.89 14.14
CA MET A 35 -35.42 5.31 13.35
C MET A 35 -36.58 6.29 13.19
N ARG A 36 -36.96 7.03 14.25
CA ARG A 36 -38.02 8.04 14.19
C ARG A 36 -37.67 9.17 13.21
N LEU A 37 -36.44 9.66 13.21
CA LEU A 37 -36.00 10.71 12.27
C LEU A 37 -35.98 10.22 10.82
N GLN A 38 -35.46 9.02 10.58
CA GLN A 38 -35.46 8.41 9.25
C GLN A 38 -36.89 8.18 8.73
N GLN A 39 -37.78 7.69 9.59
CA GLN A 39 -39.18 7.47 9.25
C GLN A 39 -39.90 8.79 8.94
N HIS A 40 -39.73 9.82 9.79
CA HIS A 40 -40.36 11.13 9.60
C HIS A 40 -39.92 11.79 8.29
N ARG A 41 -38.64 11.63 7.93
CA ARG A 41 -38.10 12.07 6.65
C ARG A 41 -38.71 11.30 5.47
N LYS A 42 -38.81 9.99 5.57
CA LYS A 42 -39.41 9.15 4.52
C LYS A 42 -40.88 9.49 4.26
N THR A 43 -41.61 9.92 5.28
CA THR A 43 -43.01 10.34 5.17
C THR A 43 -43.20 11.80 4.76
N GLU A 44 -42.11 12.56 4.55
CA GLU A 44 -42.12 13.98 4.14
C GLU A 44 -42.98 14.90 5.04
N ILE A 45 -43.12 14.54 6.32
CA ILE A 45 -43.86 15.35 7.30
C ILE A 45 -43.04 16.60 7.60
N GLN A 46 -43.68 17.77 7.59
CA GLN A 46 -43.05 19.06 7.90
C GLN A 46 -43.17 19.39 9.39
N PRO A 47 -42.10 19.88 10.04
CA PRO A 47 -40.76 20.11 9.49
C PRO A 47 -40.00 18.79 9.28
N THR A 48 -39.33 18.67 8.12
CA THR A 48 -38.60 17.44 7.76
C THR A 48 -37.16 17.48 8.31
N PRO A 49 -36.65 16.41 8.95
CA PRO A 49 -35.26 16.34 9.39
C PRO A 49 -34.25 16.45 8.24
N THR A 50 -33.23 17.26 8.41
CA THR A 50 -32.11 17.39 7.46
C THR A 50 -31.22 16.14 7.46
N LEU A 51 -30.35 15.99 6.44
CA LEU A 51 -29.39 14.87 6.42
C LEU A 51 -28.35 15.01 7.54
N GLU A 52 -27.95 16.24 7.81
CA GLU A 52 -26.97 16.57 8.84
C GLU A 52 -27.49 16.21 10.23
N GLU A 53 -28.74 16.52 10.54
CA GLU A 53 -29.37 16.13 11.81
C GLU A 53 -29.41 14.61 11.97
N ILE A 54 -29.75 13.86 10.91
CA ILE A 54 -29.72 12.39 10.95
C ILE A 54 -28.29 11.89 11.17
N GLY A 55 -27.29 12.47 10.49
CA GLY A 55 -25.89 12.13 10.66
C GLY A 55 -25.40 12.37 12.10
N ASN A 56 -25.76 13.51 12.70
CA ASN A 56 -25.39 13.84 14.08
C ASN A 56 -25.99 12.85 15.09
N VAL A 57 -27.20 12.35 14.84
CA VAL A 57 -27.84 11.35 15.72
C VAL A 57 -27.19 9.97 15.56
N HIS A 58 -26.71 9.60 14.38
CA HIS A 58 -25.88 8.40 14.19
C HIS A 58 -24.57 8.48 14.99
N VAL A 59 -23.87 9.62 14.93
CA VAL A 59 -22.65 9.83 15.75
C VAL A 59 -22.97 9.71 17.24
N HIS A 60 -24.12 10.23 17.69
CA HIS A 60 -24.57 10.06 19.06
C HIS A 60 -24.82 8.59 19.41
N LEU A 61 -25.55 7.84 18.57
CA LEU A 61 -25.79 6.40 18.75
C LEU A 61 -24.48 5.62 18.87
N GLU A 62 -23.52 5.87 17.97
CA GLU A 62 -22.20 5.24 18.02
C GLU A 62 -21.47 5.58 19.31
N THR A 63 -21.55 6.83 19.76
CA THR A 63 -20.90 7.28 21.01
C THR A 63 -21.54 6.63 22.24
N VAL A 64 -22.87 6.52 22.29
CA VAL A 64 -23.60 5.85 23.37
C VAL A 64 -23.26 4.36 23.39
N THR A 65 -23.23 3.73 22.22
CA THR A 65 -22.87 2.32 22.07
C THR A 65 -21.44 2.07 22.53
N ALA A 66 -20.46 2.84 22.05
CA ALA A 66 -19.05 2.70 22.41
C ALA A 66 -18.79 2.89 23.91
N LYS A 67 -19.56 3.76 24.59
CA LYS A 67 -19.47 3.95 26.05
C LYS A 67 -20.28 2.93 26.85
N HIS A 68 -21.29 2.31 26.26
CA HIS A 68 -22.08 1.25 26.89
C HIS A 68 -21.33 -0.08 26.90
N VAL A 69 -20.60 -0.39 25.81
CA VAL A 69 -19.82 -1.62 25.72
C VAL A 69 -18.90 -1.65 26.94
N PRO A 70 -19.05 -2.64 27.85
CA PRO A 70 -18.07 -2.85 28.91
C PRO A 70 -16.71 -2.92 28.23
N ALA A 71 -15.62 -2.52 28.89
CA ALA A 71 -14.30 -2.87 28.40
C ALA A 71 -14.14 -4.41 28.51
N GLU A 72 -14.86 -5.17 27.68
CA GLU A 72 -14.63 -6.56 27.37
C GLU A 72 -13.30 -6.54 26.63
N VAL A 73 -12.24 -6.61 27.42
CA VAL A 73 -10.95 -7.07 26.97
C VAL A 73 -11.24 -8.34 26.18
N ALA A 74 -11.02 -8.28 24.87
CA ALA A 74 -11.19 -9.42 24.00
C ALA A 74 -10.57 -10.64 24.69
N PRO A 75 -11.22 -11.82 24.66
CA PRO A 75 -10.67 -13.00 25.33
C PRO A 75 -9.19 -13.16 24.95
N GLY A 76 -8.33 -13.55 25.88
CA GLY A 76 -6.88 -13.61 25.61
C GLY A 76 -6.50 -14.48 24.41
N TRP A 77 -7.38 -15.41 24.01
CA TRP A 77 -7.22 -16.23 22.80
C TRP A 77 -7.54 -15.51 21.48
N PHE A 78 -8.35 -14.44 21.50
CA PHE A 78 -8.88 -13.80 20.29
C PHE A 78 -7.79 -13.22 19.42
N GLN A 79 -6.82 -12.50 20.02
CA GLN A 79 -5.73 -11.91 19.25
C GLN A 79 -4.86 -12.98 18.58
N ALA A 80 -4.53 -14.06 19.29
CA ALA A 80 -3.78 -15.17 18.73
C ALA A 80 -4.54 -15.86 17.59
N ALA A 81 -5.84 -16.15 17.78
CA ALA A 81 -6.68 -16.75 16.74
C ALA A 81 -6.83 -15.84 15.51
N LEU A 82 -6.91 -14.52 15.71
CA LEU A 82 -6.96 -13.55 14.62
C LEU A 82 -5.63 -13.50 13.87
N ASP A 83 -4.49 -13.49 14.57
CA ASP A 83 -3.18 -13.51 13.95
C ASP A 83 -2.93 -14.81 13.17
N ASP A 84 -3.34 -15.95 13.72
CA ASP A 84 -3.28 -17.26 13.03
C ASP A 84 -4.15 -17.29 11.79
N ALA A 85 -5.37 -16.74 11.87
CA ALA A 85 -6.28 -16.66 10.73
C ALA A 85 -5.76 -15.72 9.62
N LEU A 86 -5.06 -14.65 10.00
CA LEU A 86 -4.50 -13.67 9.06
C LEU A 86 -3.11 -14.05 8.53
N ALA A 87 -2.39 -14.95 9.19
CA ALA A 87 -1.07 -15.41 8.78
C ALA A 87 -0.98 -15.85 7.30
N PRO A 88 -1.87 -16.73 6.77
CA PRO A 88 -1.79 -17.13 5.37
C PRO A 88 -2.02 -15.96 4.39
N ILE A 89 -2.93 -15.04 4.73
CA ILE A 89 -3.21 -13.85 3.90
C ILE A 89 -2.00 -12.93 3.86
N LYS A 90 -1.35 -12.71 5.02
CA LYS A 90 -0.12 -11.93 5.12
C LYS A 90 1.00 -12.56 4.25
N GLU A 91 1.12 -13.88 4.28
CA GLU A 91 2.11 -14.61 3.48
C GLU A 91 1.83 -14.51 1.97
N GLU A 92 0.58 -14.70 1.54
CA GLU A 92 0.20 -14.56 0.14
C GLU A 92 0.41 -13.15 -0.39
N LEU A 93 0.14 -12.12 0.42
CA LEU A 93 0.35 -10.74 0.05
C LEU A 93 1.84 -10.44 -0.19
N VAL A 94 2.73 -10.98 0.66
CA VAL A 94 4.19 -10.88 0.45
C VAL A 94 4.60 -11.57 -0.85
N LYS A 95 4.15 -12.80 -1.11
CA LYS A 95 4.45 -13.54 -2.35
C LYS A 95 3.95 -12.80 -3.60
N THR A 96 2.77 -12.22 -3.52
CA THR A 96 2.15 -11.47 -4.62
C THR A 96 2.95 -10.20 -4.91
N GLY A 97 3.35 -9.47 -3.86
CA GLY A 97 4.24 -8.31 -3.98
C GLY A 97 5.57 -8.68 -4.65
N GLN A 98 6.22 -9.76 -4.22
CA GLN A 98 7.46 -10.26 -4.83
C GLN A 98 7.28 -10.64 -6.31
N THR A 99 6.14 -11.24 -6.66
CA THR A 99 5.83 -11.62 -8.04
C THR A 99 5.63 -10.40 -8.93
N LEU A 100 4.90 -9.38 -8.46
CA LEU A 100 4.70 -8.14 -9.20
C LEU A 100 6.02 -7.41 -9.48
N VAL A 101 6.89 -7.35 -8.48
CA VAL A 101 8.25 -6.79 -8.62
C VAL A 101 9.04 -7.51 -9.70
N LYS A 102 9.01 -8.85 -9.70
CA LYS A 102 9.68 -9.66 -10.71
C LYS A 102 9.15 -9.37 -12.12
N ILE A 103 7.82 -9.34 -12.28
CA ILE A 103 7.17 -9.05 -13.56
C ILE A 103 7.53 -7.64 -14.05
N GLN A 104 7.55 -6.64 -13.17
CA GLN A 104 7.95 -5.28 -13.53
C GLN A 104 9.38 -5.24 -14.06
N ARG A 105 10.31 -5.93 -13.39
CA ARG A 105 11.70 -6.02 -13.83
C ARG A 105 11.82 -6.72 -15.19
N GLU A 106 11.17 -7.86 -15.36
CA GLU A 106 11.18 -8.62 -16.61
C GLU A 106 10.57 -7.82 -17.78
N ASN A 107 9.50 -7.08 -17.53
CA ASN A 107 8.90 -6.18 -18.53
C ASN A 107 9.86 -5.07 -18.96
N ALA A 108 10.59 -4.46 -18.01
CA ALA A 108 11.56 -3.43 -18.32
C ALA A 108 12.74 -3.99 -19.15
N ILE A 109 13.23 -5.19 -18.81
CA ILE A 109 14.27 -5.89 -19.61
C ILE A 109 13.75 -6.22 -21.02
N ALA A 110 12.53 -6.74 -21.13
CA ALA A 110 11.90 -7.06 -22.41
C ALA A 110 11.71 -5.81 -23.28
N ARG A 111 11.31 -4.69 -22.68
CA ARG A 111 11.21 -3.40 -23.38
C ARG A 111 12.57 -2.91 -23.84
N ASN A 112 13.59 -2.94 -22.98
CA ASN A 112 14.95 -2.54 -23.34
C ASN A 112 15.52 -3.37 -24.50
N THR A 113 15.19 -4.67 -24.55
CA THR A 113 15.52 -5.56 -25.67
C THR A 113 14.98 -5.07 -27.01
N GLN A 114 13.81 -4.40 -27.00
CA GLN A 114 13.21 -3.82 -28.20
C GLN A 114 13.79 -2.44 -28.57
N CYS A 115 14.60 -1.83 -27.70
CA CYS A 115 15.16 -0.50 -27.89
C CYS A 115 16.51 -0.47 -28.63
N GLY A 116 17.13 -1.63 -28.88
CA GLY A 116 18.41 -1.72 -29.61
C GLY A 116 19.57 -1.14 -28.80
N ASP A 117 20.16 -0.03 -29.27
CA ASP A 117 21.27 0.66 -28.60
C ASP A 117 20.84 1.67 -27.54
N GLY A 118 19.54 1.95 -27.44
CA GLY A 118 18.98 2.92 -26.50
C GLY A 118 19.14 4.38 -26.92
N LEU A 119 19.71 4.68 -28.09
CA LEU A 119 19.91 6.07 -28.54
C LEU A 119 18.60 6.69 -29.05
N ALA A 120 17.84 5.96 -29.87
CA ALA A 120 16.55 6.44 -30.37
C ALA A 120 15.41 6.27 -29.35
N ARG A 121 15.49 5.23 -28.51
CA ARG A 121 14.51 4.91 -27.47
C ARG A 121 15.27 4.54 -26.20
N PRO A 122 15.38 5.44 -25.20
CA PRO A 122 16.12 5.18 -23.99
C PRO A 122 15.65 3.92 -23.27
N PHE A 123 16.61 3.21 -22.66
CA PHE A 123 16.32 2.09 -21.79
C PHE A 123 15.56 2.55 -20.53
N GLU A 124 14.66 1.71 -20.05
CA GLU A 124 14.05 1.83 -18.74
C GLU A 124 15.01 1.38 -17.63
N ILE A 125 14.82 1.98 -16.45
CA ILE A 125 15.58 1.61 -15.25
C ILE A 125 15.18 0.19 -14.84
N ILE A 126 16.18 -0.68 -14.72
CA ILE A 126 16.02 -2.01 -14.13
C ILE A 126 16.30 -1.90 -12.62
N THR A 127 15.31 -2.25 -11.79
CA THR A 127 15.45 -2.23 -10.33
C THR A 127 16.43 -3.30 -9.84
N THR A 128 17.11 -3.02 -8.73
CA THR A 128 18.02 -3.96 -8.05
C THR A 128 17.27 -5.21 -7.58
N LYS A 129 18.00 -6.24 -7.11
CA LYS A 129 17.40 -7.46 -6.55
C LYS A 129 16.44 -7.19 -5.38
N THR A 130 16.70 -6.13 -4.61
CA THR A 130 15.88 -5.64 -3.49
C THR A 130 14.73 -4.73 -3.93
N ASN A 131 14.51 -4.59 -5.25
CA ASN A 131 13.50 -3.71 -5.86
C ASN A 131 13.75 -2.21 -5.64
N GLU A 132 15.01 -1.82 -5.49
CA GLU A 132 15.37 -0.42 -5.36
C GLU A 132 15.74 0.16 -6.72
N ASP A 133 15.58 1.48 -6.87
CA ASP A 133 16.08 2.21 -8.02
C ASP A 133 17.59 2.42 -7.83
N PRO A 134 18.46 1.81 -8.66
CA PRO A 134 19.91 1.91 -8.49
C PRO A 134 20.41 3.35 -8.64
N THR A 135 19.64 4.23 -9.28
CA THR A 135 20.03 5.62 -9.53
C THR A 135 19.77 6.56 -8.35
N LYS A 136 19.03 6.08 -7.35
CA LYS A 136 18.70 6.84 -6.14
C LYS A 136 19.59 6.42 -4.97
N ALA A 137 19.57 7.22 -3.91
CA ALA A 137 20.18 6.84 -2.64
C ALA A 137 19.58 5.49 -2.16
N PRO A 138 20.41 4.60 -1.58
CA PRO A 138 21.78 4.82 -1.14
C PRO A 138 22.86 4.62 -2.23
N HIS A 139 22.51 4.04 -3.39
CA HIS A 139 23.49 3.57 -4.38
C HIS A 139 23.99 4.69 -5.31
N ASN A 140 23.12 5.60 -5.74
CA ASN A 140 23.45 6.74 -6.61
C ASN A 140 24.21 6.36 -7.90
N LEU A 141 23.86 5.21 -8.50
CA LEU A 141 24.51 4.71 -9.71
C LEU A 141 24.08 5.49 -10.97
N PRO A 142 24.94 5.63 -11.99
CA PRO A 142 24.57 6.30 -13.23
C PRO A 142 23.49 5.56 -13.99
N HIS A 143 22.43 6.25 -14.41
CA HIS A 143 21.36 5.63 -15.21
C HIS A 143 21.89 5.03 -16.53
N LEU A 144 21.70 3.72 -16.71
CA LEU A 144 22.02 2.96 -17.92
C LEU A 144 20.96 3.12 -19.02
N ASN A 145 20.79 4.33 -19.54
CA ASN A 145 19.72 4.64 -20.49
C ASN A 145 20.05 4.32 -21.97
N ASN A 146 21.30 3.94 -22.28
CA ASN A 146 21.77 3.52 -23.61
C ASN A 146 23.12 2.77 -23.50
N THR A 147 23.63 2.26 -24.63
CA THR A 147 24.92 1.57 -24.70
C THR A 147 26.10 2.44 -24.29
N SER A 148 26.07 3.74 -24.62
CA SER A 148 27.14 4.68 -24.25
C SER A 148 27.25 4.84 -22.74
N ALA A 149 26.12 4.89 -22.02
CA ALA A 149 26.11 4.93 -20.56
C ALA A 149 26.79 3.69 -19.95
N ILE A 150 26.55 2.50 -20.52
CA ILE A 150 27.18 1.25 -20.08
C ILE A 150 28.68 1.24 -20.39
N CYS A 151 29.07 1.66 -21.60
CA CYS A 151 30.48 1.74 -22.01
C CYS A 151 31.27 2.74 -21.17
N ASN A 152 30.64 3.81 -20.68
CA ASN A 152 31.26 4.85 -19.87
C ASN A 152 31.24 4.59 -18.36
N LEU A 153 30.72 3.44 -17.89
CA LEU A 153 30.84 3.08 -16.49
C LEU A 153 32.31 3.01 -16.08
N SER A 154 32.59 3.36 -14.82
CA SER A 154 33.87 3.17 -14.12
C SER A 154 33.97 1.80 -13.46
N HIS A 155 35.18 1.38 -13.08
CA HIS A 155 35.41 0.10 -12.40
C HIS A 155 34.58 -0.08 -11.12
N LEU A 156 34.43 0.98 -10.33
CA LEU A 156 33.63 0.99 -9.12
C LEU A 156 32.15 0.77 -9.45
N GLN A 157 31.61 1.56 -10.39
CA GLN A 157 30.20 1.47 -10.79
C GLN A 157 29.84 0.12 -11.42
N VAL A 158 30.73 -0.46 -12.23
CA VAL A 158 30.53 -1.82 -12.79
C VAL A 158 30.45 -2.84 -11.66
N SER A 159 31.35 -2.76 -10.67
CA SER A 159 31.34 -3.68 -9.54
C SER A 159 30.06 -3.53 -8.71
N GLU A 160 29.63 -2.30 -8.45
CA GLU A 160 28.36 -2.04 -7.75
C GLU A 160 27.15 -2.55 -8.54
N TYR A 161 27.06 -2.33 -9.85
CA TYR A 161 25.98 -2.86 -10.68
C TYR A 161 25.93 -4.39 -10.66
N ILE A 162 27.08 -5.06 -10.75
CA ILE A 162 27.19 -6.52 -10.64
C ILE A 162 26.64 -7.01 -9.29
N THR A 163 26.98 -6.34 -8.19
CA THR A 163 26.48 -6.67 -6.84
C THR A 163 24.98 -6.41 -6.69
N GLN A 164 24.48 -5.26 -7.15
CA GLN A 164 23.07 -4.87 -7.01
C GLN A 164 22.12 -5.74 -7.85
N TYR A 165 22.58 -6.18 -9.02
CA TYR A 165 21.84 -7.11 -9.89
C TYR A 165 22.07 -8.58 -9.56
N ASP A 166 22.91 -8.89 -8.56
CA ASP A 166 23.28 -10.26 -8.17
C ASP A 166 23.87 -11.08 -9.32
N LEU A 167 24.65 -10.45 -10.20
CA LEU A 167 25.19 -11.11 -11.39
C LEU A 167 26.35 -12.07 -11.06
N ASP A 168 26.95 -11.91 -9.88
CA ASP A 168 28.01 -12.78 -9.36
C ASP A 168 27.53 -14.22 -9.12
N THR A 169 26.26 -14.40 -8.74
CA THR A 169 25.69 -15.71 -8.40
C THR A 169 25.20 -16.48 -9.64
N GLN A 170 24.89 -15.77 -10.72
CA GLN A 170 24.34 -16.35 -11.95
C GLN A 170 25.41 -16.98 -12.84
N VAL A 171 26.69 -16.65 -12.63
CA VAL A 171 27.81 -17.21 -13.39
C VAL A 171 28.93 -17.52 -12.40
N ASN A 172 29.28 -18.80 -12.24
CA ASN A 172 30.37 -19.29 -11.37
C ASN A 172 31.80 -18.77 -11.73
N ALA A 173 31.93 -17.59 -12.34
CA ALA A 173 33.17 -17.05 -12.89
C ALA A 173 33.34 -15.51 -12.78
N VAL A 174 32.44 -14.77 -12.13
CA VAL A 174 32.50 -13.29 -12.12
C VAL A 174 33.70 -12.67 -11.37
N PRO A 175 34.29 -13.27 -10.31
CA PRO A 175 35.43 -12.66 -9.63
C PRO A 175 36.64 -12.42 -10.56
N ASN A 176 36.82 -13.29 -11.57
CA ASN A 176 37.99 -13.32 -12.43
C ASN A 176 37.70 -12.87 -13.88
N CYS A 177 36.50 -12.38 -14.19
CA CYS A 177 36.19 -11.93 -15.55
C CYS A 177 36.76 -10.52 -15.80
N THR A 178 37.16 -10.27 -17.04
CA THR A 178 37.71 -8.97 -17.46
C THR A 178 36.68 -7.86 -17.28
N TYR A 179 37.17 -6.63 -17.17
CA TYR A 179 36.32 -5.46 -17.03
C TYR A 179 35.25 -5.33 -18.13
N ASP A 180 35.66 -5.53 -19.38
CA ASP A 180 34.77 -5.49 -20.55
C ASP A 180 33.73 -6.61 -20.49
N ARG A 181 34.10 -7.78 -19.97
CA ARG A 181 33.15 -8.89 -19.78
C ARG A 181 32.07 -8.53 -18.76
N LYS A 182 32.41 -7.85 -17.67
CA LYS A 182 31.42 -7.38 -16.68
C LYS A 182 30.44 -6.37 -17.30
N LYS A 183 30.93 -5.46 -18.15
CA LYS A 183 30.05 -4.54 -18.91
C LYS A 183 29.09 -5.27 -19.84
N ILE A 184 29.57 -6.31 -20.54
CA ILE A 184 28.72 -7.17 -21.38
C ILE A 184 27.65 -7.86 -20.52
N MET A 185 28.01 -8.37 -19.33
CA MET A 185 27.03 -8.99 -18.43
C MET A 185 25.96 -8.00 -17.97
N ILE A 186 26.34 -6.78 -17.60
CA ILE A 186 25.39 -5.71 -17.25
C ILE A 186 24.49 -5.40 -18.45
N ALA A 187 25.06 -5.23 -19.65
CA ALA A 187 24.27 -4.95 -20.86
C ALA A 187 23.26 -6.07 -21.15
N GLN A 188 23.70 -7.33 -21.12
CA GLN A 188 22.82 -8.49 -21.32
C GLN A 188 21.69 -8.53 -20.30
N TYR A 189 22.00 -8.25 -19.02
CA TYR A 189 20.99 -8.21 -17.96
C TYR A 189 19.97 -7.08 -18.17
N VAL A 190 20.42 -5.89 -18.58
CA VAL A 190 19.55 -4.73 -18.86
C VAL A 190 18.72 -4.94 -20.13
N GLY A 191 19.01 -5.97 -20.93
CA GLY A 191 18.31 -6.26 -22.20
C GLY A 191 18.99 -5.66 -23.42
N CYS A 192 20.26 -5.27 -23.34
CA CYS A 192 21.02 -4.73 -24.48
C CYS A 192 21.89 -5.81 -25.13
N TYR A 193 21.66 -6.06 -26.43
CA TYR A 193 22.43 -7.00 -27.26
C TYR A 193 23.30 -6.33 -28.33
N ALA A 194 23.39 -5.00 -28.32
CA ALA A 194 24.27 -4.28 -29.23
C ALA A 194 25.74 -4.62 -28.95
N VAL A 195 26.57 -4.62 -30.00
CA VAL A 195 28.02 -4.82 -29.86
C VAL A 195 28.59 -3.61 -29.12
N LEU A 196 29.08 -3.84 -27.88
CA LEU A 196 29.62 -2.76 -27.03
C LEU A 196 31.05 -2.35 -27.42
N PHE A 197 31.79 -3.23 -28.09
CA PHE A 197 33.19 -3.05 -28.43
C PHE A 197 33.39 -3.37 -29.91
N SER A 198 33.66 -2.34 -30.70
CA SER A 198 34.02 -2.40 -32.12
C SER A 198 35.48 -2.04 -32.30
#